data_AF-A0A919RI71-F1
#
_entry.id   AF-A0A919RI71-F1
#
_cell.length_a   1.000
_cell.length_b   1.000
_cell.length_c   1.000
_cell.angle_alpha   90.00
_cell.angle_beta   90.00
_cell.angle_gamma   90.00
#
_symmetry.space_group_name_H-M   'P 1'
#
loop_
_entity.id
_entity.type
_entity.pdbx_description
1 polymer ?
#
loop_
_entity_poly.entity_id
_entity_poly.type
_entity_poly.pdbx_seq_one_letter_code
_entity_poly.pdbx_strand_id
1 'polypeptide(L)'
;MAKAVPLVAPSAELPGIVPGTLNLHAGILLQLGSAALVWWLIERSRFGFQVRALGANPHAARTAGMRVGRLQVTITFLSGGPEPAPRACP
;
A
#
# COMPACT_ATOMS: atom_id res chain seq x y z
N MET A 1 12.37 18.18 38.60
CA MET A 1 11.01 17.60 38.42
C MET A 1 10.61 17.82 36.97
N ALA A 2 11.05 16.93 36.07
CA ALA A 2 10.79 17.03 34.65
C ALA A 2 9.34 16.61 34.38
N LYS A 3 8.52 17.55 33.93
CA LYS A 3 7.16 17.26 33.47
C LYS A 3 7.29 16.51 32.14
N ALA A 4 6.94 15.23 32.14
CA ALA A 4 6.84 14.45 30.91
C ALA A 4 5.88 15.18 29.96
N VAL A 5 6.38 15.59 28.80
CA VAL A 5 5.51 16.03 27.70
C VAL A 5 4.66 14.81 27.35
N PRO A 6 3.32 14.87 27.44
CA PRO A 6 2.50 13.74 27.01
C PRO A 6 2.70 13.56 25.51
N LEU A 7 3.34 12.45 25.12
CA LEU A 7 3.63 12.12 23.72
C LEU A 7 2.33 11.88 22.92
N VAL A 8 1.23 11.57 23.61
CA VAL A 8 -0.09 11.27 23.04
C VAL A 8 -1.16 11.90 23.93
N ALA A 9 -2.09 12.63 23.31
CA ALA A 9 -3.28 13.12 23.99
C ALA A 9 -4.22 11.93 24.30
N PRO A 10 -4.92 11.90 25.45
CA PRO A 10 -5.85 10.81 25.78
C PRO A 10 -6.99 10.61 24.76
N SER A 11 -7.19 11.55 23.83
CA SER A 11 -8.11 11.45 22.68
C SER A 11 -7.51 10.78 21.44
N ALA A 12 -6.21 10.51 21.42
CA ALA A 12 -5.48 9.88 20.31
C ALA A 12 -5.11 8.41 20.61
N GLU A 13 -5.50 7.88 21.77
CA GLU A 13 -5.46 6.45 22.03
C GLU A 13 -6.65 5.76 21.34
N LEU A 14 -6.37 4.80 20.46
CA LEU A 14 -7.42 3.98 19.89
C LEU A 14 -8.12 3.23 21.04
N PRO A 15 -9.46 3.33 21.18
CA PRO A 15 -10.15 2.71 22.30
C PRO A 15 -9.94 1.20 22.30
N GLY A 16 -9.38 0.69 23.40
CA GLY A 16 -9.15 -0.72 23.64
C GLY A 16 -10.48 -1.46 23.80
N ILE A 17 -10.58 -2.64 23.20
CA ILE A 17 -11.79 -3.47 23.23
C ILE A 17 -11.92 -4.26 24.55
N VAL A 18 -10.82 -4.45 25.30
CA VAL A 18 -10.78 -5.19 26.57
C VAL A 18 -9.95 -4.41 27.62
N PRO A 19 -10.52 -4.04 28.77
CA PRO A 19 -9.76 -3.47 29.88
C PRO A 19 -9.17 -4.61 30.71
N GLY A 20 -7.87 -4.89 30.54
CA GLY A 20 -7.15 -5.85 31.37
C GLY A 20 -6.07 -6.61 30.59
N THR A 21 -4.81 -6.31 30.89
CA THR A 21 -3.57 -7.02 30.51
C THR A 21 -3.22 -7.11 29.01
N LEU A 22 -4.19 -7.08 28.10
CA LEU A 22 -3.93 -7.15 26.66
C LEU A 22 -4.53 -5.91 25.99
N ASN A 23 -3.66 -5.01 25.53
CA ASN A 23 -4.04 -3.83 24.75
C ASN A 23 -4.52 -4.25 23.34
N LEU A 24 -5.64 -4.96 23.28
CA LEU A 24 -6.36 -5.29 22.05
C LEU A 24 -7.04 -4.01 21.57
N HIS A 25 -6.28 -3.24 20.81
CA HIS A 25 -6.78 -2.05 20.14
C HIS A 25 -7.70 -2.47 18.99
N ALA A 26 -8.72 -1.65 18.70
CA ALA A 26 -9.52 -1.77 17.47
C ALA A 26 -8.67 -1.80 16.17
N GLY A 27 -7.39 -1.41 16.26
CA GLY A 27 -6.40 -1.53 15.21
C GLY A 27 -6.24 -2.95 14.64
N ILE A 28 -6.50 -4.01 15.40
CA ILE A 28 -6.41 -5.39 14.87
C ILE A 28 -7.52 -5.67 13.84
N LEU A 29 -8.76 -5.25 14.12
CA LEU A 29 -9.85 -5.38 13.16
C LEU A 29 -9.58 -4.53 11.91
N LEU A 30 -9.02 -3.33 12.09
CA LEU A 30 -8.60 -2.47 10.99
C LEU A 30 -7.52 -3.14 10.14
N GLN A 31 -6.49 -3.73 10.75
CA GLN A 31 -5.39 -4.42 10.05
C GLN A 31 -5.88 -5.64 9.26
N LEU A 32 -6.74 -6.47 9.86
CA LEU A 32 -7.39 -7.58 9.14
C LEU A 32 -8.21 -7.08 7.95
N GLY A 33 -8.99 -6.01 8.15
CA GLY A 33 -9.75 -5.37 7.07
C GLY A 33 -8.86 -4.83 5.96
N SER A 34 -7.77 -4.13 6.30
CA SER A 34 -6.79 -3.61 5.34
C SER A 34 -6.06 -4.74 4.59
N ALA A 35 -5.68 -5.81 5.28
CA ALA A 35 -5.05 -6.98 4.65
C ALA A 35 -6.00 -7.66 3.65
N ALA A 36 -7.26 -7.86 4.05
CA ALA A 36 -8.30 -8.39 3.16
C ALA A 36 -8.56 -7.48 1.96
N LEU A 37 -8.57 -6.15 2.18
CA LEU A 37 -8.72 -5.16 1.13
C LEU A 37 -7.57 -5.20 0.12
N VAL A 38 -6.31 -5.27 0.60
CA VAL A 38 -5.13 -5.39 -0.27
C VAL A 38 -5.13 -6.70 -1.04
N TRP A 39 -5.45 -7.82 -0.37
CA TRP A 39 -5.58 -9.12 -1.01
C TRP A 39 -6.63 -9.08 -2.12
N TRP A 40 -7.82 -8.56 -1.82
CA TRP A 40 -8.88 -8.39 -2.82
C TRP A 40 -8.46 -7.47 -3.96
N LEU A 41 -7.82 -6.34 -3.66
CA LEU A 41 -7.34 -5.40 -4.68
C LEU A 41 -6.33 -6.06 -5.62
N ILE A 42 -5.40 -6.87 -5.10
CA ILE A 42 -4.40 -7.54 -5.92
C ILE A 42 -5.02 -8.67 -6.75
N GLU A 43 -5.93 -9.47 -6.17
CA GLU A 43 -6.48 -10.68 -6.80
C GLU A 43 -7.66 -10.43 -7.74
N ARG A 44 -8.52 -9.44 -7.44
CA ARG A 44 -9.70 -9.11 -8.26
C ARG A 44 -9.49 -7.96 -9.24
N SER A 45 -8.45 -7.13 -9.09
CA SER A 45 -8.31 -5.92 -9.91
C SER A 45 -7.42 -6.11 -11.13
N ARG A 46 -7.83 -5.50 -12.25
CA ARG A 46 -7.02 -5.40 -13.47
C ARG A 46 -5.66 -4.74 -13.23
N PHE A 47 -5.58 -3.80 -12.29
CA PHE A 47 -4.32 -3.16 -11.91
C PHE A 47 -3.32 -4.16 -11.31
N GLY A 48 -3.75 -5.03 -10.38
CA GLY A 48 -2.90 -6.07 -9.79
C GLY A 48 -2.40 -7.09 -10.82
N PHE A 49 -3.24 -7.47 -11.77
CA PHE A 49 -2.82 -8.32 -12.89
C PHE A 49 -1.78 -7.64 -13.79
N GLN A 50 -2.00 -6.37 -14.13
CA GLN A 50 -1.07 -5.58 -14.95
C GLN A 50 0.29 -5.41 -14.25
N VAL A 51 0.30 -5.18 -12.93
CA VAL A 51 1.54 -5.08 -12.14
C VAL A 51 2.30 -6.40 -12.15
N ARG A 52 1.62 -7.53 -11.95
CA ARG A 52 2.24 -8.87 -12.01
C ARG A 52 2.78 -9.20 -13.41
N ALA A 53 2.04 -8.87 -14.45
CA ALA A 53 2.48 -9.06 -15.84
C ALA A 53 3.68 -8.17 -16.19
N LEU A 54 3.71 -6.93 -15.68
CA LEU A 54 4.82 -6.00 -15.83
C LEU A 54 6.10 -6.55 -15.18
N GLY A 55 5.99 -7.10 -13.96
CA GLY A 55 7.10 -7.69 -13.23
C GLY A 55 7.65 -8.98 -13.85
N ALA A 56 6.80 -9.77 -14.52
CA ALA A 56 7.22 -10.98 -15.21
C ALA A 56 8.05 -10.68 -16.48
N ASN A 57 7.53 -9.82 -17.37
CA ASN A 57 8.31 -9.35 -18.53
C ASN A 57 7.71 -8.05 -19.12
N PRO A 58 8.38 -6.89 -18.95
CA PRO A 58 7.88 -5.61 -19.45
C PRO A 58 7.87 -5.51 -20.99
N HIS A 59 8.71 -6.28 -21.71
CA HIS A 59 8.65 -6.35 -23.17
C HIS A 59 7.42 -7.11 -23.67
N ALA A 60 7.12 -8.26 -23.06
CA ALA A 60 5.92 -9.04 -23.38
C ALA A 60 4.63 -8.26 -23.03
N ALA A 61 4.67 -7.47 -21.96
CA ALA A 61 3.52 -6.66 -21.58
C ALA A 61 3.18 -5.57 -22.62
N ARG A 62 4.19 -4.99 -23.29
CA ARG A 62 3.99 -4.01 -24.36
C ARG A 62 3.39 -4.65 -25.61
N THR A 63 3.85 -5.83 -26.00
CA THR A 63 3.31 -6.56 -27.15
C THR A 63 1.88 -7.09 -26.91
N ALA A 64 1.51 -7.34 -25.66
CA ALA A 64 0.12 -7.64 -25.26
C ALA A 64 -0.82 -6.40 -25.25
N GLY A 65 -0.37 -5.24 -25.72
CA GLY A 65 -1.18 -4.01 -25.81
C GLY A 65 -1.37 -3.28 -24.48
N MET A 66 -0.65 -3.65 -23.42
CA MET A 66 -0.71 -2.94 -22.14
C MET A 66 0.09 -1.64 -22.22
N ARG A 67 -0.48 -0.54 -21.70
CA ARG A 67 0.19 0.76 -21.62
C ARG A 67 1.21 0.78 -20.46
N VAL A 68 2.28 0.01 -20.59
CA VAL A 68 3.37 -0.19 -19.61
C VAL A 68 3.88 1.14 -19.05
N GLY A 69 4.10 2.15 -19.89
CA GLY A 69 4.56 3.47 -19.43
C GLY A 69 3.58 4.18 -18.49
N ARG A 70 2.27 4.13 -18.75
CA ARG A 70 1.27 4.70 -17.83
C ARG A 70 1.21 3.92 -16.53
N LEU A 71 1.31 2.59 -16.60
CA LEU A 71 1.28 1.74 -15.43
C LEU A 71 2.49 1.98 -14.52
N GLN A 72 3.69 2.09 -15.09
CA GLN A 72 4.91 2.45 -14.35
C GLN A 72 4.77 3.80 -13.66
N VAL A 73 4.34 4.84 -14.39
CA VAL A 73 4.12 6.16 -13.79
C VAL A 73 3.11 6.09 -12.65
N THR A 74 1.98 5.40 -12.83
CA THR A 74 0.98 5.25 -11.77
C THR A 74 1.53 4.53 -10.53
N ILE A 75 2.28 3.43 -10.71
CA ILE A 75 2.86 2.66 -9.59
C ILE A 75 3.87 3.53 -8.84
N THR A 76 4.77 4.18 -9.56
CA THR A 76 5.82 5.02 -8.98
C THR A 76 5.23 6.23 -8.25
N PHE A 77 4.17 6.85 -8.77
CA PHE A 77 3.40 7.86 -8.05
C PHE A 77 2.77 7.31 -6.77
N LEU A 78 2.20 6.10 -6.81
CA LEU A 78 1.62 5.45 -5.63
C LEU A 78 2.68 5.11 -4.57
N SER A 79 3.92 4.83 -4.97
CA SER A 79 5.01 4.41 -4.09
C SER A 79 5.77 5.54 -3.38
N GLY A 80 5.51 6.81 -3.71
CA GLY A 80 6.06 7.94 -2.97
C GLY A 80 6.77 9.04 -3.79
N GLY A 81 6.81 8.94 -5.11
CA GLY A 81 7.26 10.04 -5.96
C GLY A 81 7.70 9.59 -7.34
N PRO A 82 7.41 10.35 -8.42
CA PRO A 82 7.76 9.97 -9.78
C PRO A 82 9.28 10.07 -10.03
N GLU A 83 9.97 8.92 -10.00
CA GLU A 83 11.26 8.78 -10.70
C GLU A 83 10.98 8.85 -12.21
N PRO A 84 11.68 9.68 -13.00
CA PRO A 84 11.52 9.72 -14.44
C PRO A 84 11.91 8.36 -15.05
N ALA A 85 10.98 7.78 -15.82
CA ALA A 85 11.16 6.47 -16.44
C ALA A 85 12.47 6.42 -17.27
N PRO A 86 13.22 5.30 -17.20
CA PRO A 86 14.44 5.14 -17.98
C PRO A 86 14.08 5.28 -19.46
N ARG A 87 14.75 6.22 -20.15
CA ARG A 87 14.65 6.32 -21.60
C ARG A 87 15.12 4.99 -22.18
N ALA A 88 14.22 4.25 -22.81
CA ALA A 88 14.62 3.13 -23.65
C ALA A 88 15.53 3.72 -24.74
N CYS A 89 16.81 3.33 -24.74
CA CYS A 89 17.70 3.62 -25.86
C CYS A 89 17.14 2.98 -27.14
N PRO A 90 17.35 3.64 -28.30
CA PRO A 90 16.81 3.22 -29.59
C PRO A 90 17.28 1.83 -30.03
#